data_AF-A0A920R5W2-F1
#
_entry.id   AF-A0A920R5W2-F1
#
_cell.length_a   1.000
_cell.length_b   1.000
_cell.length_c   1.000
_cell.angle_alpha   90.00
_cell.angle_beta   90.00
_cell.angle_gamma   90.00
#
_symmetry.space_group_name_H-M   'P 1'
#
loop_
_entity.id
_entity.type
_entity.pdbx_description
1 polymer ?
#
loop_
_entity_poly.entity_id
_entity_poly.type
_entity_poly.pdbx_seq_one_letter_code
_entity_poly.pdbx_strand_id
1 'polypeptide(L)'
;MTALSTVPLMNQPGSTYRYSIGPDVALRLVEIISGLEADEYLEQRMFDPLGMNDSGYVVTSDNAHRLSPIHWIKEGELVAINKENGSPFGGVLVEDWSVNNYTIDHAYKGGSIGLVSTAEDYWRFAQAMLNGGELDGERIIGRKKPLNTWHKTI
;
A
#
# COMPACT_ATOMS: atom_id res chain seq x y z
N MET A 1 -8.45 -13.64 -4.68
CA MET A 1 -8.53 -14.16 -3.29
C MET A 1 -8.94 -15.64 -3.16
N THR A 2 -9.56 -16.26 -4.16
CA THR A 2 -10.00 -17.67 -4.10
C THR A 2 -8.87 -18.68 -3.80
N ALA A 3 -7.68 -18.46 -4.36
CA ALA A 3 -6.53 -19.33 -4.08
C ALA A 3 -6.05 -19.23 -2.61
N LEU A 4 -6.16 -18.06 -1.99
CA LEU A 4 -5.74 -17.86 -0.60
C LEU A 4 -6.71 -18.54 0.38
N SER A 5 -8.01 -18.58 0.07
CA SER A 5 -9.01 -19.19 0.96
C SER A 5 -8.88 -20.69 1.15
N THR A 6 -8.10 -21.37 0.30
CA THR A 6 -7.83 -22.81 0.42
C THR A 6 -6.56 -23.12 1.20
N VAL A 7 -5.76 -22.11 1.55
CA VAL A 7 -4.51 -22.28 2.29
C VAL A 7 -4.81 -22.33 3.79
N PRO A 8 -4.33 -23.35 4.53
CA PRO A 8 -4.58 -23.44 5.96
C PRO A 8 -3.87 -22.34 6.74
N LEU A 9 -4.50 -21.88 7.82
CA LEU A 9 -3.88 -20.95 8.75
C LEU A 9 -2.77 -21.66 9.54
N MET A 10 -1.65 -20.96 9.77
CA MET A 10 -0.52 -21.48 10.55
C MET A 10 -0.82 -21.57 12.05
N ASN A 11 -1.71 -20.71 12.55
CA ASN A 11 -2.15 -20.65 13.94
C ASN A 11 -3.65 -20.34 14.00
N GLN A 12 -4.31 -20.74 15.09
CA GLN A 12 -5.71 -20.37 15.31
C GLN A 12 -5.86 -18.84 15.43
N PRO A 13 -6.89 -18.22 14.81
CA PRO A 13 -7.13 -16.78 14.94
C PRO A 13 -7.17 -16.33 16.41
N GLY A 14 -6.49 -15.21 16.72
CA GLY A 14 -6.43 -14.65 18.07
C GLY A 14 -5.42 -15.31 19.01
N SER A 15 -4.82 -16.45 18.65
CA SER A 15 -3.83 -17.14 19.52
C SER A 15 -2.41 -16.59 19.44
N THR A 16 -2.03 -15.96 18.32
CA THR A 16 -0.67 -15.44 18.08
C THR A 16 -0.72 -14.31 17.05
N TYR A 17 0.22 -13.37 17.11
CA TYR A 17 0.46 -12.37 16.07
C TYR A 17 1.59 -12.81 15.14
N ARG A 18 1.37 -12.69 13.82
CA ARG A 18 2.38 -12.90 12.78
C ARG A 18 2.22 -11.85 11.69
N TYR A 19 3.34 -11.24 11.28
CA TYR A 19 3.38 -10.48 10.04
C TYR A 19 3.01 -11.39 8.86
N SER A 20 2.06 -10.95 8.04
CA SER A 20 1.40 -11.80 7.04
C SER A 20 0.70 -10.96 5.97
N ILE A 21 0.06 -11.62 5.01
CA ILE A 21 -0.80 -11.04 3.95
C ILE A 21 -2.15 -10.51 4.48
N GLY A 22 -2.30 -10.40 5.81
CA GLY A 22 -3.51 -9.89 6.46
C GLY A 22 -4.01 -8.56 5.91
N PRO A 23 -3.15 -7.58 5.57
CA PRO A 23 -3.59 -6.33 4.94
C PRO A 23 -4.31 -6.51 3.60
N ASP A 24 -3.90 -7.45 2.74
CA ASP A 24 -4.63 -7.76 1.49
C ASP A 24 -6.01 -8.37 1.77
N VAL A 25 -6.11 -9.20 2.82
CA VAL A 25 -7.41 -9.72 3.28
C VAL A 25 -8.30 -8.57 3.78
N ALA A 26 -7.73 -7.64 4.54
CA ALA A 26 -8.46 -6.47 5.04
C ALA A 26 -8.95 -5.58 3.90
N LEU A 27 -8.10 -5.29 2.91
CA LEU A 27 -8.49 -4.51 1.73
C LEU A 27 -9.55 -5.25 0.91
N ARG A 28 -9.46 -6.57 0.75
CA ARG A 28 -10.54 -7.34 0.10
C ARG A 28 -11.87 -7.21 0.83
N LEU A 29 -11.86 -7.21 2.16
CA LEU A 29 -13.08 -7.00 2.93
C LEU A 29 -13.64 -5.59 2.71
N VAL A 30 -12.77 -4.58 2.59
CA VAL A 30 -13.18 -3.22 2.22
C VAL A 30 -13.88 -3.20 0.87
N GLU A 31 -13.33 -3.85 -0.16
CA GLU A 31 -13.97 -3.94 -1.48
C GLU A 31 -15.37 -4.57 -1.39
N ILE A 32 -15.48 -5.72 -0.70
CA ILE A 32 -16.75 -6.44 -0.56
C ILE A 32 -17.80 -5.60 0.20
N ILE A 33 -17.39 -4.93 1.28
CA ILE A 33 -18.31 -4.17 2.14
C ILE A 33 -18.74 -2.85 1.49
N SER A 34 -17.81 -2.17 0.81
CA SER A 34 -18.06 -0.89 0.17
C SER A 34 -18.73 -1.02 -1.21
N GLY A 35 -18.50 -2.14 -1.91
CA GLY A 35 -18.90 -2.32 -3.30
C GLY A 35 -18.02 -1.57 -4.30
N LEU A 36 -16.90 -0.99 -3.85
CA LEU A 36 -15.93 -0.29 -4.69
C LEU A 36 -14.70 -1.16 -4.94
N GLU A 37 -14.00 -0.90 -6.04
CA GLU A 37 -12.65 -1.44 -6.23
C GLU A 37 -11.67 -0.79 -5.23
N ALA A 38 -10.56 -1.48 -4.94
CA ALA A 38 -9.63 -1.04 -3.91
C ALA A 38 -9.05 0.36 -4.18
N ASP A 39 -8.63 0.64 -5.42
CA ASP A 39 -8.13 1.94 -5.82
C ASP A 39 -9.19 3.02 -5.77
N GLU A 40 -10.40 2.77 -6.29
CA GLU A 40 -11.53 3.70 -6.18
C GLU A 40 -11.87 4.03 -4.72
N TYR A 41 -11.84 3.04 -3.84
CA TYR A 41 -12.08 3.26 -2.42
C TYR A 41 -11.01 4.14 -1.80
N LEU A 42 -9.73 3.86 -2.04
CA LEU A 42 -8.63 4.64 -1.46
C LEU A 42 -8.63 6.07 -2.02
N GLU A 43 -8.90 6.24 -3.32
CA GLU A 43 -9.05 7.55 -3.95
C GLU A 43 -10.13 8.36 -3.23
N GLN A 44 -11.36 7.86 -3.23
CA GLN A 44 -12.54 8.60 -2.73
C GLN A 44 -12.55 8.80 -1.21
N ARG A 45 -11.92 7.88 -0.45
CA ARG A 45 -12.02 7.86 1.03
C ARG A 45 -10.76 8.31 1.72
N MET A 46 -9.65 8.46 1.01
CA MET A 46 -8.37 8.80 1.63
C MET A 46 -7.52 9.75 0.78
N PHE A 47 -7.26 9.46 -0.49
CA PHE A 47 -6.35 10.29 -1.28
C PHE A 47 -6.98 11.64 -1.63
N ASP A 48 -8.19 11.67 -2.18
CA ASP A 48 -8.89 12.91 -2.51
C ASP A 48 -9.12 13.80 -1.28
N PRO A 49 -9.70 13.29 -0.16
CA PRO A 49 -9.94 14.14 1.02
C PRO A 49 -8.65 14.67 1.62
N LEU A 50 -7.55 13.92 1.52
CA LEU A 50 -6.25 14.38 2.01
C LEU A 50 -5.44 15.12 0.96
N GLY A 51 -5.90 15.29 -0.28
CA GLY A 51 -5.14 15.93 -1.36
C GLY A 51 -3.83 15.20 -1.69
N MET A 52 -3.82 13.88 -1.68
CA MET A 52 -2.67 13.02 -2.00
C MET A 52 -2.65 12.67 -3.50
N ASN A 53 -2.43 13.67 -4.35
CA ASN A 53 -2.65 13.58 -5.81
C ASN A 53 -1.62 12.72 -6.57
N ASP A 54 -0.53 12.31 -5.91
CA ASP A 54 0.54 11.50 -6.49
C ASP A 54 0.63 10.12 -5.81
N SER A 55 -0.45 9.68 -5.16
CA SER A 55 -0.56 8.40 -4.47
C SER A 55 -1.53 7.47 -5.17
N GLY A 56 -1.10 6.24 -5.45
CA GLY A 56 -1.95 5.28 -6.14
C GLY A 56 -1.21 4.02 -6.56
N TYR A 57 -1.94 3.10 -7.19
CA TYR A 57 -1.36 1.88 -7.75
C TYR A 57 -0.81 2.06 -9.16
N VAL A 58 -1.19 3.15 -9.85
CA VAL A 58 -0.77 3.45 -11.21
C VAL A 58 -0.36 4.92 -11.29
N VAL A 59 0.78 5.18 -11.91
CA VAL A 59 1.27 6.51 -12.24
C VAL A 59 0.85 6.85 -13.66
N THR A 60 0.20 7.99 -13.82
CA THR A 60 -0.19 8.49 -15.14
C THR A 60 1.04 8.71 -16.03
N SER A 61 0.86 8.63 -17.36
CA SER A 61 1.95 8.85 -18.32
C SER A 61 2.68 10.17 -18.10
N ASP A 62 1.95 11.21 -17.70
CA ASP A 62 2.48 12.56 -17.50
C ASP A 62 3.41 12.64 -16.28
N ASN A 63 3.17 11.78 -15.28
CA ASN A 63 3.99 11.69 -14.07
C ASN A 63 5.07 10.61 -14.14
N ALA A 64 5.12 9.80 -15.20
CA ALA A 64 6.07 8.68 -15.34
C ALA A 64 7.53 9.10 -15.14
N HIS A 65 7.89 10.32 -15.57
CA HIS A 65 9.24 10.88 -15.44
C HIS A 65 9.68 11.15 -13.98
N ARG A 66 8.74 11.15 -13.02
CA ARG A 66 8.98 11.36 -11.59
C ARG A 66 9.21 10.05 -10.83
N LEU A 67 8.97 8.90 -11.45
CA LEU A 67 9.20 7.60 -10.83
C LEU A 67 10.69 7.36 -10.60
N SER A 68 11.08 7.24 -9.33
CA SER A 68 12.44 6.87 -8.97
C SER A 68 12.67 5.39 -9.30
N PRO A 69 13.80 5.03 -9.94
CA PRO A 69 14.19 3.64 -10.07
C PRO A 69 14.40 3.02 -8.68
N ILE A 70 13.93 1.80 -8.50
CA ILE A 70 14.29 0.93 -7.38
C ILE A 70 15.69 0.39 -7.66
N HIS A 71 16.55 0.44 -6.66
CA HIS A 71 17.94 0.00 -6.76
C HIS A 71 18.22 -1.19 -5.83
N TRP A 72 19.27 -1.94 -6.15
CA TRP A 72 19.80 -3.01 -5.31
C TRP A 72 21.32 -3.06 -5.39
N ILE A 73 21.94 -3.78 -4.45
CA ILE A 73 23.39 -4.00 -4.45
C ILE A 73 23.69 -5.26 -5.24
N LYS A 74 24.35 -5.10 -6.39
CA LYS A 74 24.87 -6.19 -7.21
C LYS A 74 26.39 -6.08 -7.22
N GLU A 75 27.06 -7.14 -6.75
CA GLU A 75 28.54 -7.21 -6.74
C GLU A 75 29.21 -6.01 -6.02
N GLY A 76 28.53 -5.44 -5.02
CA GLY A 76 29.03 -4.30 -4.24
C GLY A 76 28.68 -2.92 -4.80
N GLU A 77 28.01 -2.85 -5.95
CA GLU A 77 27.59 -1.59 -6.59
C GLU A 77 26.08 -1.39 -6.49
N LEU A 78 25.66 -0.14 -6.33
CA LEU A 78 24.25 0.26 -6.36
C LEU A 78 23.79 0.38 -7.82
N VAL A 79 22.93 -0.52 -8.26
CA VAL A 79 22.41 -0.55 -9.62
C VAL A 79 20.88 -0.57 -9.63
N ALA A 80 20.25 -0.02 -10.66
CA ALA A 80 18.80 -0.07 -10.82
C ALA A 80 18.33 -1.52 -11.05
N ILE A 81 17.19 -1.91 -10.48
CA ILE A 81 16.54 -3.19 -10.79
C ILE A 81 15.91 -3.09 -12.19
N ASN A 82 16.38 -3.86 -13.16
CA ASN A 82 15.83 -3.90 -14.51
C ASN A 82 16.27 -5.18 -15.23
N LYS A 83 15.88 -5.36 -16.50
CA LYS A 83 16.22 -6.55 -17.29
C LYS A 83 17.73 -6.75 -17.48
N GLU A 84 18.52 -5.68 -17.45
CA GLU A 84 19.98 -5.71 -17.63
C GLU A 84 20.70 -6.08 -16.32
N ASN A 85 20.33 -5.44 -15.22
CA ASN A 85 20.98 -5.59 -13.93
C ASN A 85 20.43 -6.77 -13.13
N GLY A 86 19.18 -7.18 -13.33
CA GLY A 86 18.50 -8.20 -12.55
C GLY A 86 17.93 -7.66 -11.23
N SER A 87 17.60 -8.56 -10.30
CA SER A 87 16.99 -8.27 -8.99
C SER A 87 17.56 -9.18 -7.89
N PRO A 88 17.45 -8.82 -6.60
CA PRO A 88 17.84 -9.71 -5.50
C PRO A 88 16.96 -10.95 -5.43
N PHE A 89 17.51 -12.05 -4.92
CA PHE A 89 16.78 -13.28 -4.67
C PHE A 89 15.84 -13.13 -3.45
N GLY A 90 14.60 -13.62 -3.55
CA GLY A 90 13.75 -13.83 -2.37
C GLY A 90 12.74 -12.73 -2.00
N GLY A 91 11.98 -12.19 -2.95
CA GLY A 91 10.70 -11.56 -2.60
C GLY A 91 10.32 -10.27 -3.29
N VAL A 92 11.04 -9.85 -4.33
CA VAL A 92 10.52 -8.81 -5.23
C VAL A 92 9.48 -9.49 -6.13
N LEU A 93 8.25 -8.96 -6.20
CA LEU A 93 7.35 -9.33 -7.28
C LEU A 93 8.05 -8.89 -8.58
N VAL A 94 8.39 -9.84 -9.45
CA VAL A 94 9.20 -9.58 -10.67
C VAL A 94 8.33 -9.53 -11.92
N GLU A 95 7.11 -9.04 -11.78
CA GLU A 95 6.30 -8.69 -12.94
C GLU A 95 6.77 -7.33 -13.46
N ASP A 96 6.60 -7.09 -14.76
CA ASP A 96 7.00 -5.82 -15.37
C ASP A 96 6.34 -4.64 -14.64
N TRP A 97 5.08 -4.77 -14.17
CA TRP A 97 4.37 -3.74 -13.40
C TRP A 97 4.92 -3.52 -11.98
N SER A 98 5.44 -4.56 -11.34
CA SER A 98 5.88 -4.51 -9.94
C SER A 98 7.35 -4.12 -9.78
N VAL A 99 8.08 -3.99 -10.89
CA VAL A 99 9.48 -3.57 -10.93
C VAL A 99 9.64 -2.39 -11.87
N ASN A 100 9.74 -1.19 -11.30
CA ASN A 100 10.04 0.05 -12.03
C ASN A 100 9.04 0.44 -13.13
N ASN A 101 7.86 -0.19 -13.20
CA ASN A 101 6.82 0.22 -14.15
C ASN A 101 5.42 0.29 -13.53
N TYR A 102 5.23 1.28 -12.66
CA TYR A 102 3.91 1.65 -12.15
C TYR A 102 3.06 2.41 -13.20
N THR A 103 3.49 2.52 -14.45
CA THR A 103 2.69 3.18 -15.51
C THR A 103 1.74 2.22 -16.23
N ILE A 104 1.80 0.94 -15.88
CA ILE A 104 0.92 -0.10 -16.41
C ILE A 104 -0.06 -0.48 -15.32
N ASP A 105 -1.34 -0.36 -15.64
CA ASP A 105 -2.39 -0.85 -14.75
C ASP A 105 -2.39 -2.39 -14.67
N HIS A 106 -2.63 -2.91 -13.47
CA HIS A 106 -2.61 -4.33 -13.16
C HIS A 106 -3.71 -4.70 -12.17
N ALA A 107 -4.27 -5.90 -12.35
CA ALA A 107 -5.39 -6.37 -11.54
C ALA A 107 -5.06 -6.58 -10.04
N TYR A 108 -3.77 -6.65 -9.68
CA TYR A 108 -3.37 -6.83 -8.29
C TYR A 108 -3.31 -5.50 -7.53
N LYS A 109 -4.39 -5.07 -6.89
CA LYS A 109 -4.39 -3.92 -5.97
C LYS A 109 -4.16 -4.41 -4.53
N GLY A 110 -2.89 -4.51 -4.15
CA GLY A 110 -2.47 -5.16 -2.91
C GLY A 110 -2.69 -4.30 -1.66
N GLY A 111 -3.11 -4.93 -0.56
CA GLY A 111 -3.23 -4.27 0.74
C GLY A 111 -1.92 -4.20 1.51
N SER A 112 -0.96 -5.10 1.20
CA SER A 112 0.36 -5.11 1.85
C SER A 112 1.41 -4.31 1.07
N ILE A 113 1.31 -4.27 -0.26
CA ILE A 113 2.27 -3.65 -1.18
C ILE A 113 1.56 -3.19 -2.46
N GLY A 114 2.21 -2.30 -3.22
CA GLY A 114 1.80 -1.94 -4.58
C GLY A 114 1.45 -0.46 -4.78
N LEU A 115 1.28 0.32 -3.70
CA LEU A 115 1.16 1.76 -3.81
C LEU A 115 2.52 2.41 -4.05
N VAL A 116 2.53 3.40 -4.95
CA VAL A 116 3.54 4.44 -5.00
C VAL A 116 2.95 5.74 -4.45
N SER A 117 3.83 6.60 -3.96
CA SER A 117 3.48 7.86 -3.33
C SER A 117 4.67 8.80 -3.35
N THR A 118 4.47 10.03 -2.90
CA THR A 118 5.52 11.02 -2.68
C THR A 118 5.74 11.23 -1.18
N ALA A 119 6.88 11.82 -0.83
CA ALA A 119 7.13 12.19 0.57
C ALA A 119 6.08 13.20 1.08
N GLU A 120 5.59 14.08 0.21
CA GLU A 120 4.57 15.08 0.54
C GLU A 120 3.22 14.42 0.84
N ASP A 121 2.72 13.57 -0.05
CA ASP A 121 1.46 12.86 0.14
C ASP A 121 1.50 11.98 1.39
N TYR A 122 2.59 11.24 1.59
CA TYR A 122 2.73 10.37 2.75
C TYR A 122 2.79 11.18 4.06
N TRP A 123 3.38 12.37 4.03
CA TRP A 123 3.34 13.29 5.16
C TRP A 123 1.91 13.75 5.46
N ARG A 124 1.10 14.06 4.44
CA ARG A 124 -0.33 14.44 4.62
C ARG A 124 -1.10 13.31 5.31
N PHE A 125 -0.94 12.06 4.87
CA PHE A 125 -1.51 10.90 5.56
C PHE A 125 -1.04 10.79 7.02
N ALA A 126 0.27 10.86 7.27
CA ALA A 126 0.83 10.77 8.61
C ALA A 126 0.31 11.88 9.53
N GLN A 127 0.19 13.11 9.01
CA GLN A 127 -0.34 14.25 9.75
C GLN A 127 -1.83 14.08 10.05
N ALA A 128 -2.63 13.58 9.11
CA ALA A 128 -4.04 13.27 9.33
C ALA A 128 -4.19 12.24 10.48
N MET A 129 -3.35 11.20 10.50
CA MET A 129 -3.35 10.21 11.58
C MET A 129 -2.99 10.81 12.94
N LEU A 130 -1.97 11.69 12.99
CA LEU A 130 -1.59 12.41 14.21
C LEU A 130 -2.71 13.30 14.74
N ASN A 131 -3.49 13.91 13.83
CA ASN A 131 -4.64 14.75 14.15
C ASN A 131 -5.91 13.95 14.49
N GLY A 132 -5.83 12.62 14.65
CA GLY A 132 -7.00 11.78 14.93
C GLY A 132 -7.92 11.60 13.71
N GLY A 133 -7.33 11.52 12.52
CA GLY A 133 -7.98 11.22 11.25
C GLY A 133 -8.55 12.42 10.50
N GLU A 134 -8.00 13.63 10.71
CA GLU A 134 -8.45 14.86 10.05
C GLU A 134 -7.26 15.71 9.59
N LEU A 135 -7.34 16.28 8.38
CA LEU A 135 -6.36 17.25 7.86
C LEU A 135 -7.08 18.27 7.00
N ASP A 136 -6.71 19.54 7.11
CA ASP A 136 -7.28 20.64 6.30
C ASP A 136 -8.83 20.72 6.31
N GLY A 137 -9.46 20.25 7.39
CA GLY A 137 -10.92 20.20 7.55
C GLY A 137 -11.59 18.92 7.02
N GLU A 138 -10.86 18.08 6.31
CA GLU A 138 -11.34 16.80 5.76
C GLU A 138 -11.04 15.63 6.69
N ARG A 139 -11.98 14.70 6.82
CA ARG A 139 -11.93 13.61 7.81
C ARG A 139 -12.02 12.23 7.19
N ILE A 140 -11.01 11.40 7.46
CA ILE A 140 -10.91 10.02 6.97
C ILE A 140 -11.17 8.96 8.05
N ILE A 141 -11.10 9.31 9.34
CA ILE A 141 -11.46 8.42 10.45
C ILE A 141 -12.47 9.11 11.37
N GLY A 142 -13.56 8.41 11.69
CA GLY A 142 -14.62 8.92 12.57
C GLY A 142 -14.14 9.16 14.00
N ARG A 143 -14.73 10.17 14.67
CA ARG A 143 -14.48 10.51 16.09
C ARG A 143 -15.11 9.48 17.04
N LYS A 144 -14.75 8.20 16.98
CA LYS A 144 -15.02 7.28 18.10
C LYS A 144 -13.92 7.46 19.13
N LYS A 145 -14.29 7.49 20.43
CA LYS A 145 -13.31 7.46 21.54
C LYS A 145 -12.23 6.43 21.20
N PRO A 146 -10.94 6.77 21.38
CA PRO A 146 -9.87 5.90 20.93
C PRO A 146 -10.10 4.54 21.56
N LEU A 147 -10.23 3.52 20.72
CA LEU A 147 -10.19 2.13 21.11
C LEU A 147 -8.73 1.81 21.46
N ASN A 148 -8.14 2.52 22.44
CA ASN A 148 -6.76 2.38 22.90
C ASN A 148 -5.75 2.05 21.79
N THR A 149 -5.92 2.60 20.58
CA THR A 149 -5.25 2.09 19.38
C THR A 149 -3.74 2.30 19.42
N TRP A 150 -3.29 3.18 20.32
CA TRP A 150 -1.90 3.56 20.54
C TRP A 150 -1.42 3.30 21.97
N HIS A 151 -2.23 2.64 22.81
CA HIS A 151 -1.84 2.28 24.17
C HIS A 151 -1.67 0.77 24.27
N LYS A 152 -0.44 0.31 24.02
CA LYS A 152 0.09 -0.79 24.81
C LYS A 152 0.67 -0.19 26.07
N THR A 153 -0.03 -0.40 27.18
CA THR A 153 0.59 -0.47 28.51
C THR A 153 1.80 -1.40 28.38
N ILE A 154 2.99 -0.85 28.58
CA ILE A 154 4.20 -1.63 28.87
C ILE A 154 4.21 -1.90 30.37
#